data_AF-A0AB73FZQ3-F1
#
_entry.id   AF-A0AB73FZQ3-F1
#
_cell.length_a   1.000
_cell.length_b   1.000
_cell.length_c   1.000
_cell.angle_alpha   90.00
_cell.angle_beta   90.00
_cell.angle_gamma   90.00
#
_symmetry.space_group_name_H-M   'P 1'
#
loop_
_entity.id
_entity.type
_entity.pdbx_description
1 polymer ?
#
loop_
_entity_poly.entity_id
_entity_poly.type
_entity_poly.pdbx_seq_one_letter_code
_entity_poly.pdbx_strand_id
1 'polypeptide(L)'
;MVADDNNDDLASLEGLADDVFYVGQGEEGAIEFAGTDGIDMLKLTGTGQVLDLSNLQGKLSSVEVIDLTGTGGNTLKLSLADVLEQGGKDLFVNDGKTQMMIKGADGDVVELSDLLPDGSDVGDWAQQAGTVTVEGVAYNVFYHSGLNAELLVQTGVTTHLENH
;
A
#
# COMPACT_ATOMS: atom_id res chain seq x y z
N MET A 1 5.93 1.86 40.21
CA MET A 1 6.51 0.77 39.40
C MET A 1 5.52 0.56 38.28
N VAL A 2 5.85 1.10 37.12
CA VAL A 2 5.02 1.04 35.91
C VAL A 2 5.14 -0.38 35.37
N ALA A 3 4.01 -1.03 35.15
CA ALA A 3 3.90 -2.10 34.18
C ALA A 3 2.83 -1.62 33.22
N ASP A 4 3.33 -1.14 32.09
CA ASP A 4 2.63 -0.76 30.88
C ASP A 4 2.37 -2.08 30.14
N ASP A 5 1.18 -2.68 30.34
CA ASP A 5 0.71 -3.77 29.48
C ASP A 5 0.12 -3.11 28.23
N ASN A 6 1.02 -2.68 27.34
CA ASN A 6 0.70 -2.45 25.93
C ASN A 6 0.38 -3.82 25.33
N ASN A 7 -0.86 -4.23 25.53
CA ASN A 7 -1.49 -5.17 24.64
C ASN A 7 -1.84 -4.37 23.38
N ASP A 8 -0.85 -4.24 22.49
CA ASP A 8 -1.04 -3.84 21.08
C ASP A 8 -1.84 -4.95 20.37
N ASP A 9 -3.04 -5.22 20.89
CA ASP A 9 -4.07 -5.92 20.15
C ASP A 9 -4.34 -5.10 18.90
N LEU A 10 -4.29 -5.76 17.75
CA LEU A 10 -4.70 -5.28 16.44
C LEU A 10 -6.05 -4.54 16.51
N ALA A 11 -6.02 -3.25 16.82
CA ALA A 11 -7.22 -2.46 17.06
C ALA A 11 -7.68 -1.87 15.72
N SER A 12 -8.62 -2.55 15.06
CA SER A 12 -9.55 -1.85 14.18
C SER A 12 -10.37 -0.89 15.05
N LEU A 13 -10.32 0.40 14.74
CA LEU A 13 -11.20 1.42 15.32
C LEU A 13 -12.58 1.27 14.68
N GLU A 14 -13.32 0.20 14.99
CA GLU A 14 -14.56 -0.12 14.28
C GLU A 14 -15.55 1.06 14.27
N GLY A 15 -15.96 1.48 13.06
CA GLY A 15 -17.12 2.36 12.84
C GLY A 15 -16.85 3.71 12.18
N LEU A 16 -15.67 3.94 11.60
CA LEU A 16 -15.46 5.04 10.66
C LEU A 16 -15.62 4.52 9.22
N ALA A 17 -15.82 5.43 8.26
CA ALA A 17 -15.71 5.05 6.85
C ALA A 17 -14.25 4.79 6.45
N ASP A 18 -13.31 5.47 7.11
CA ASP A 18 -11.89 5.33 6.89
C ASP A 18 -11.28 4.68 8.13
N ASP A 19 -10.84 3.43 8.03
CA ASP A 19 -10.20 2.70 9.11
C ASP A 19 -8.67 2.73 8.98
N VAL A 20 -7.99 2.62 10.12
CA VAL A 20 -6.53 2.49 10.17
C VAL A 20 -6.16 1.23 10.95
N PHE A 21 -5.46 0.32 10.28
CA PHE A 21 -4.94 -0.92 10.84
C PHE A 21 -3.43 -0.83 11.02
N TYR A 22 -2.94 -1.14 12.22
CA TYR A 22 -1.52 -1.07 12.55
C TYR A 22 -0.90 -2.47 12.56
N VAL A 23 0.29 -2.61 11.98
CA VAL A 23 1.01 -3.89 11.91
C VAL A 23 2.42 -3.73 12.44
N GLY A 24 2.71 -4.37 13.57
CA GLY A 24 4.04 -4.48 14.14
C GLY A 24 4.93 -5.49 13.41
N GLN A 25 6.23 -5.38 13.64
CA GLN A 25 7.20 -6.32 13.09
C GLN A 25 6.92 -7.74 13.62
N GLY A 26 6.74 -8.71 12.72
CA GLY A 26 6.43 -10.10 13.06
C GLY A 26 4.93 -10.39 13.19
N GLU A 27 4.07 -9.39 13.00
CA GLU A 27 2.61 -9.54 13.04
C GLU A 27 1.99 -9.66 11.64
N GLU A 28 2.80 -9.63 10.58
CA GLU A 28 2.33 -9.63 9.19
C GLU A 28 1.53 -10.89 8.86
N GLY A 29 1.87 -12.02 9.47
CA GLY A 29 1.15 -13.28 9.29
C GLY A 29 -0.25 -13.32 9.89
N ALA A 30 -0.53 -12.42 10.85
CA ALA A 30 -1.80 -12.28 11.55
C ALA A 30 -2.75 -11.27 10.90
N ILE A 31 -2.31 -10.61 9.81
CA ILE A 31 -3.16 -9.70 9.04
C ILE A 31 -4.36 -10.47 8.51
N GLU A 32 -5.55 -10.04 8.92
CA GLU A 32 -6.84 -10.41 8.34
C GLU A 32 -7.74 -9.18 8.51
N PHE A 33 -7.92 -8.44 7.42
CA PHE A 33 -8.62 -7.16 7.43
C PHE A 33 -9.45 -7.00 6.15
N ALA A 34 -10.71 -6.65 6.34
CA ALA A 34 -11.58 -6.21 5.27
C ALA A 34 -11.96 -4.77 5.54
N GLY A 35 -11.58 -3.88 4.64
CA GLY A 35 -11.97 -2.48 4.68
C GLY A 35 -13.46 -2.25 4.50
N THR A 36 -13.84 -0.99 4.56
CA THR A 36 -15.22 -0.52 4.50
C THR A 36 -15.44 0.32 3.23
N ASP A 37 -16.46 1.18 3.22
CA ASP A 37 -16.81 1.97 2.02
C ASP A 37 -15.92 3.22 1.82
N GLY A 38 -15.02 3.54 2.77
CA GLY A 38 -14.10 4.68 2.68
C GLY A 38 -12.68 4.31 2.28
N ILE A 39 -11.71 5.11 2.69
CA ILE A 39 -10.29 4.94 2.38
C ILE A 39 -9.61 4.32 3.58
N ASP A 40 -9.29 3.03 3.47
CA ASP A 40 -8.69 2.28 4.56
C ASP A 40 -7.17 2.23 4.45
N MET A 41 -6.51 2.26 5.60
CA MET A 41 -5.06 2.34 5.70
C MET A 41 -4.49 1.17 6.50
N LEU A 42 -3.47 0.53 5.95
CA LEU A 42 -2.57 -0.34 6.71
C LEU A 42 -1.26 0.39 6.99
N LYS A 43 -0.91 0.56 8.26
CA LYS A 43 0.32 1.24 8.69
C LYS A 43 1.31 0.26 9.33
N LEU A 44 2.53 0.25 8.81
CA LEU A 44 3.66 -0.44 9.44
C LEU A 44 4.19 0.36 10.63
N THR A 45 4.43 -0.32 11.75
CA THR A 45 4.98 0.31 12.97
C THR A 45 6.38 -0.20 13.32
N GLY A 46 6.84 -1.27 12.67
CA GLY A 46 8.13 -1.92 12.92
C GLY A 46 9.36 -1.14 12.46
N THR A 47 10.55 -1.72 12.68
CA THR A 47 11.84 -1.20 12.16
C THR A 47 12.35 -2.03 11.00
N GLY A 48 12.47 -1.45 9.80
CA GLY A 48 12.98 -2.18 8.62
C GLY A 48 12.11 -3.38 8.26
N GLN A 49 10.80 -3.23 8.43
CA GLN A 49 9.79 -4.24 8.23
C GLN A 49 9.59 -4.51 6.73
N VAL A 50 9.30 -5.76 6.38
CA VAL A 50 8.97 -6.15 5.01
C VAL A 50 7.53 -6.64 5.00
N LEU A 51 6.67 -5.92 4.28
CA LEU A 51 5.32 -6.35 3.97
C LEU A 51 5.28 -6.87 2.54
N ASP A 52 4.89 -8.13 2.37
CA ASP A 52 4.76 -8.77 1.07
C ASP A 52 3.32 -9.25 0.90
N LEU A 53 2.56 -8.53 0.05
CA LEU A 53 1.13 -8.76 -0.14
C LEU A 53 0.82 -10.11 -0.79
N SER A 54 1.79 -10.72 -1.48
CA SER A 54 1.61 -12.07 -2.04
C SER A 54 1.34 -13.12 -0.96
N ASN A 55 1.74 -12.86 0.30
CA ASN A 55 1.46 -13.74 1.43
C ASN A 55 0.09 -13.49 2.08
N LEU A 56 -0.67 -12.51 1.60
CA LEU A 56 -1.92 -12.02 2.19
C LEU A 56 -3.14 -12.18 1.28
N GLN A 57 -3.01 -12.98 0.22
CA GLN A 57 -4.11 -13.27 -0.71
C GLN A 57 -5.36 -13.76 0.03
N GLY A 58 -6.49 -13.06 -0.18
CA GLY A 58 -7.76 -13.36 0.47
C GLY A 58 -7.84 -13.02 1.96
N LYS A 59 -6.79 -12.41 2.54
CA LYS A 59 -6.76 -11.91 3.91
C LYS A 59 -6.88 -10.40 3.99
N LEU A 60 -6.60 -9.71 2.89
CA LEU A 60 -6.77 -8.27 2.74
C LEU A 60 -7.77 -7.99 1.63
N SER A 61 -8.69 -7.05 1.87
CA SER A 61 -9.57 -6.50 0.85
C SER A 61 -9.92 -5.06 1.23
N SER A 62 -10.00 -4.15 0.25
CA SER A 62 -10.18 -2.70 0.48
C SER A 62 -9.15 -2.13 1.45
N VAL A 63 -7.90 -2.05 0.98
CA VAL A 63 -6.83 -1.31 1.66
C VAL A 63 -6.20 -0.41 0.63
N GLU A 64 -6.73 0.79 0.51
CA GLU A 64 -6.37 1.73 -0.55
C GLU A 64 -5.06 2.47 -0.23
N VAL A 65 -4.67 2.51 1.05
CA VAL A 65 -3.45 3.17 1.51
C VAL A 65 -2.56 2.22 2.31
N ILE A 66 -1.28 2.17 1.96
CA ILE A 66 -0.25 1.53 2.80
C ILE A 66 0.74 2.59 3.27
N ASP A 67 0.93 2.68 4.58
CA ASP A 67 1.81 3.65 5.22
C ASP A 67 3.06 2.96 5.78
N LEU A 68 4.21 3.27 5.16
CA LEU A 68 5.54 2.75 5.49
C LEU A 68 6.28 3.61 6.52
N THR A 69 5.65 4.65 7.08
CA THR A 69 6.29 5.58 8.05
C THR A 69 6.49 4.99 9.46
N GLY A 70 6.65 3.67 9.55
CA GLY A 70 7.28 3.03 10.70
C GLY A 70 8.73 3.52 10.86
N THR A 71 9.51 2.76 11.62
CA THR A 71 10.91 3.13 11.87
C THR A 71 11.86 2.46 10.87
N GLY A 72 13.05 3.02 10.64
CA GLY A 72 13.98 2.49 9.64
C GLY A 72 13.44 2.61 8.20
N GLY A 73 14.03 1.87 7.26
CA GLY A 73 13.56 1.79 5.88
C GLY A 73 12.72 0.54 5.68
N ASN A 74 11.40 0.70 5.60
CA ASN A 74 10.45 -0.39 5.42
C ASN A 74 10.30 -0.72 3.93
N THR A 75 9.94 -1.97 3.62
CA THR A 75 9.76 -2.43 2.24
C THR A 75 8.36 -2.96 2.03
N LEU A 76 7.70 -2.49 0.99
CA LEU A 76 6.45 -3.05 0.47
C LEU A 76 6.74 -3.80 -0.82
N LYS A 77 6.25 -5.04 -0.91
CA LYS A 77 6.18 -5.80 -2.16
C LYS A 77 4.73 -5.96 -2.55
N LEU A 78 4.39 -5.52 -3.76
CA LEU A 78 3.06 -5.63 -4.33
C LEU A 78 3.10 -5.85 -5.83
N SER A 79 2.00 -6.36 -6.37
CA SER A 79 1.79 -6.67 -7.76
C SER A 79 0.67 -5.82 -8.37
N LEU A 80 0.53 -5.89 -9.70
CA LEU A 80 -0.63 -5.37 -10.41
C LEU A 80 -1.96 -5.91 -9.86
N ALA A 81 -1.98 -7.19 -9.47
CA ALA A 81 -3.16 -7.80 -8.89
C ALA A 81 -3.56 -7.14 -7.57
N ASP A 82 -2.58 -6.86 -6.71
CA ASP A 82 -2.84 -6.20 -5.43
C ASP A 82 -3.40 -4.79 -5.64
N VAL A 83 -2.88 -4.02 -6.61
CA VAL A 83 -3.43 -2.69 -6.93
C VAL A 83 -4.89 -2.77 -7.41
N LEU A 84 -5.24 -3.80 -8.17
CA LEU A 84 -6.60 -4.00 -8.68
C LEU A 84 -7.56 -4.56 -7.63
N GLU A 85 -7.06 -5.37 -6.69
CA GLU A 85 -7.86 -6.00 -5.63
C GLU A 85 -8.12 -5.03 -4.46
N GLN A 86 -7.10 -4.27 -4.07
CA GLN A 86 -7.15 -3.40 -2.88
C GLN A 86 -7.47 -1.95 -3.22
N GLY A 87 -7.21 -1.52 -4.46
CA GLY A 87 -7.44 -0.13 -4.87
C GLY A 87 -8.90 0.17 -5.22
N GLY A 88 -9.24 1.45 -5.17
CA GLY A 88 -10.55 1.96 -5.58
C GLY A 88 -10.45 2.92 -6.75
N LYS A 89 -11.56 3.11 -7.46
CA LYS A 89 -11.60 3.99 -8.63
C LYS A 89 -11.71 5.45 -8.24
N ASP A 90 -10.92 6.32 -8.87
CA ASP A 90 -11.00 7.79 -8.74
C ASP A 90 -10.81 8.32 -7.30
N LEU A 91 -10.05 7.60 -6.46
CA LEU A 91 -9.90 7.92 -5.03
C LEU A 91 -9.10 9.19 -4.77
N PHE A 92 -7.95 9.32 -5.43
CA PHE A 92 -6.98 10.38 -5.15
C PHE A 92 -6.85 11.35 -6.33
N VAL A 93 -6.98 10.82 -7.55
CA VAL A 93 -7.05 11.56 -8.80
C VAL A 93 -8.27 11.09 -9.58
N ASN A 94 -9.11 12.02 -10.04
CA ASN A 94 -10.31 11.67 -10.80
C ASN A 94 -9.97 11.52 -12.30
N ASP A 95 -9.42 10.37 -12.67
CA ASP A 95 -8.89 10.09 -14.01
C ASP A 95 -9.29 8.73 -14.62
N GLY A 96 -10.20 8.04 -13.96
CA GLY A 96 -10.84 6.80 -14.35
C GLY A 96 -10.11 5.52 -13.94
N LYS A 97 -8.97 5.60 -13.23
CA LYS A 97 -8.17 4.43 -12.84
C LYS A 97 -8.53 3.91 -11.45
N THR A 98 -8.25 2.62 -11.23
CA THR A 98 -8.16 2.01 -9.91
C THR A 98 -6.83 2.41 -9.28
N GLN A 99 -6.88 2.96 -8.07
CA GLN A 99 -5.76 3.65 -7.45
C GLN A 99 -5.46 3.08 -6.07
N MET A 100 -4.17 2.96 -5.77
CA MET A 100 -3.65 2.79 -4.42
C MET A 100 -2.63 3.89 -4.12
N MET A 101 -2.44 4.19 -2.83
CA MET A 101 -1.48 5.17 -2.36
C MET A 101 -0.51 4.59 -1.34
N ILE A 102 0.77 4.86 -1.54
CA ILE A 102 1.84 4.49 -0.61
C ILE A 102 2.40 5.74 0.05
N LYS A 103 2.30 5.79 1.38
CA LYS A 103 2.93 6.82 2.22
C LYS A 103 4.25 6.29 2.76
N GLY A 104 5.24 7.16 2.89
CA GLY A 104 6.59 6.78 3.32
C GLY A 104 7.57 7.94 3.21
N ALA A 105 8.84 7.65 3.44
CA ALA A 105 9.93 8.62 3.42
C ALA A 105 11.22 8.03 2.81
N ASP A 106 12.30 8.83 2.84
CA ASP A 106 13.62 8.41 2.40
C ASP A 106 14.07 7.14 3.15
N GLY A 107 14.45 6.11 2.39
CA GLY A 107 14.88 4.82 2.90
C GLY A 107 13.82 3.73 2.80
N ASP A 108 12.54 4.09 2.64
CA ASP A 108 11.49 3.13 2.32
C ASP A 108 11.58 2.70 0.85
N VAL A 109 11.14 1.47 0.59
CA VAL A 109 11.20 0.83 -0.72
C VAL A 109 9.85 0.25 -1.10
N VAL A 110 9.46 0.43 -2.36
CA VAL A 110 8.36 -0.26 -3.01
C VAL A 110 8.93 -1.12 -4.13
N GLU A 111 8.68 -2.43 -4.09
CA GLU A 111 8.93 -3.36 -5.19
C GLU A 111 7.58 -3.62 -5.88
N LEU A 112 7.42 -3.12 -7.11
CA LEU A 112 6.15 -3.15 -7.86
C LEU A 112 6.27 -4.08 -9.07
N SER A 113 5.60 -5.22 -9.01
CA SER A 113 5.52 -6.18 -10.12
C SER A 113 4.34 -5.90 -11.05
N ASP A 114 4.52 -6.14 -12.34
CA ASP A 114 3.49 -6.07 -13.39
C ASP A 114 2.68 -7.38 -13.57
N LEU A 115 3.12 -8.47 -12.96
CA LEU A 115 2.50 -9.78 -13.16
C LEU A 115 1.16 -9.91 -12.44
N LEU A 116 0.24 -10.62 -13.09
CA LEU A 116 -0.97 -11.15 -12.47
C LEU A 116 -0.67 -12.44 -11.68
N PRO A 117 -1.59 -12.95 -10.84
CA PRO A 117 -1.32 -14.07 -9.95
C PRO A 117 -1.03 -15.39 -10.67
N ASP A 118 -1.49 -15.53 -11.92
CA ASP A 118 -1.18 -16.68 -12.79
C ASP A 118 0.17 -16.54 -13.51
N GLY A 119 0.92 -15.47 -13.25
CA GLY A 119 2.19 -15.14 -13.87
C GLY A 119 2.07 -14.54 -15.27
N SER A 120 0.86 -14.18 -15.70
CA SER A 120 0.69 -13.47 -16.97
C SER A 120 1.18 -12.02 -16.86
N ASP A 121 1.93 -11.62 -17.88
CA ASP A 121 2.29 -10.24 -18.16
C ASP A 121 1.30 -9.69 -19.19
N VAL A 122 0.62 -8.61 -18.82
CA VAL A 122 -0.39 -7.93 -19.64
C VAL A 122 -0.03 -6.47 -19.90
N GLY A 123 1.16 -6.02 -19.51
CA GLY A 123 1.63 -4.65 -19.66
C GLY A 123 2.72 -4.30 -18.66
N ASP A 124 3.16 -3.05 -18.74
CA ASP A 124 4.30 -2.54 -18.00
C ASP A 124 3.87 -1.44 -17.04
N TRP A 125 4.54 -1.33 -15.90
CA TRP A 125 4.52 -0.11 -15.11
C TRP A 125 5.43 0.96 -15.72
N ALA A 126 4.95 2.21 -15.72
CA ALA A 126 5.74 3.36 -16.10
C ALA A 126 5.48 4.53 -15.15
N GLN A 127 6.56 5.12 -14.63
CA GLN A 127 6.47 6.38 -13.90
C GLN A 127 6.07 7.52 -14.84
N GLN A 128 5.09 8.30 -14.42
CA GLN A 128 4.64 9.48 -15.14
C GLN A 128 5.54 10.68 -14.87
N ALA A 129 5.60 11.61 -15.83
CA ALA A 129 6.34 12.84 -15.66
C ALA A 129 5.63 13.77 -14.66
N GLY A 130 6.37 14.21 -13.64
CA GLY A 130 5.84 15.10 -12.61
C GLY A 130 5.28 14.36 -11.40
N THR A 131 4.57 15.11 -10.55
CA THR A 131 3.96 14.60 -9.33
C THR A 131 2.52 15.09 -9.24
N VAL A 132 1.70 14.37 -8.48
CA VAL A 132 0.38 14.83 -8.03
C VAL A 132 0.47 15.24 -6.58
N THR A 133 -0.36 16.20 -6.16
CA THR A 133 -0.44 16.64 -4.77
C THR A 133 -1.75 16.18 -4.16
N VAL A 134 -1.68 15.37 -3.11
CA VAL A 134 -2.84 14.92 -2.33
C VAL A 134 -2.65 15.40 -0.90
N GLU A 135 -3.63 16.15 -0.38
CA GLU A 135 -3.58 16.74 0.97
C GLU A 135 -2.30 17.57 1.27
N GLY A 136 -1.72 18.20 0.23
CA GLY A 136 -0.50 19.00 0.36
C GLY A 136 0.81 18.20 0.33
N VAL A 137 0.74 16.87 0.15
CA VAL A 137 1.89 15.97 0.00
C VAL A 137 2.06 15.59 -1.46
N ALA A 138 3.30 15.55 -1.95
CA ALA A 138 3.62 15.19 -3.33
C ALA A 138 3.81 13.68 -3.50
N TYR A 139 3.27 13.13 -4.58
CA TYR A 139 3.37 11.72 -4.95
C TYR A 139 3.87 11.56 -6.38
N ASN A 140 4.84 10.67 -6.57
CA ASN A 140 5.15 10.09 -7.87
C ASN A 140 4.00 9.20 -8.30
N VAL A 141 3.75 9.12 -9.61
CA VAL A 141 2.62 8.38 -10.14
C VAL A 141 3.11 7.32 -11.11
N PHE A 142 2.64 6.09 -10.95
CA PHE A 142 2.97 4.95 -11.81
C PHE A 142 1.70 4.43 -12.48
N TYR A 143 1.70 4.33 -13.80
CA TYR A 143 0.59 3.78 -14.58
C TYR A 143 0.95 2.42 -15.13
N HIS A 144 0.01 1.50 -15.09
CA HIS A 144 0.10 0.25 -15.82
C HIS A 144 -0.38 0.44 -17.27
N SER A 145 0.35 -0.07 -18.26
CA SER A 145 0.05 0.20 -19.68
C SER A 145 -1.11 -0.63 -20.24
N GLY A 146 -1.38 -1.79 -19.64
CA GLY A 146 -2.41 -2.73 -20.11
C GLY A 146 -3.76 -2.66 -19.41
N LEU A 147 -3.80 -2.14 -18.18
CA LEU A 147 -4.98 -2.12 -17.32
C LEU A 147 -5.11 -0.76 -16.64
N ASN A 148 -6.32 -0.41 -16.21
CA ASN A 148 -6.61 0.87 -15.55
C ASN A 148 -6.15 0.84 -14.07
N ALA A 149 -4.85 0.64 -13.84
CA ALA A 149 -4.23 0.64 -12.53
C ALA A 149 -3.24 1.79 -12.38
N GLU A 150 -3.25 2.41 -11.20
CA GLU A 150 -2.40 3.54 -10.84
C GLU A 150 -1.89 3.38 -9.40
N LEU A 151 -0.60 3.60 -9.20
CA LEU A 151 0.01 3.66 -7.88
C LEU A 151 0.58 5.05 -7.64
N LEU A 152 0.12 5.71 -6.57
CA LEU A 152 0.67 6.96 -6.09
C LEU A 152 1.67 6.64 -4.99
N VAL A 153 2.94 6.98 -5.15
CA VAL A 153 3.98 6.73 -4.14
C VAL A 153 4.55 8.05 -3.68
N GLN A 154 4.51 8.30 -2.37
CA GLN A 154 4.98 9.55 -1.78
C GLN A 154 6.43 9.84 -2.16
N THR A 155 6.74 11.09 -2.50
CA THR A 155 8.11 11.47 -2.85
C THR A 155 9.07 11.20 -1.68
N GLY A 156 10.20 10.54 -1.97
CA GLY A 156 11.20 10.11 -0.98
C GLY A 156 11.31 8.58 -0.88
N VAL A 157 10.20 7.87 -1.10
CA VAL A 157 10.19 6.41 -1.22
C VAL A 157 10.86 6.01 -2.54
N THR A 158 11.73 5.00 -2.49
CA THR A 158 12.35 4.41 -3.69
C THR A 158 11.40 3.37 -4.29
N THR A 159 11.12 3.46 -5.58
CA THR A 159 10.28 2.48 -6.29
C THR A 159 11.10 1.71 -7.31
N HIS A 160 11.09 0.38 -7.20
CA HIS A 160 11.65 -0.55 -8.18
C HIS A 160 10.51 -1.14 -9.00
N LEU A 161 10.60 -0.99 -10.33
CA LEU A 161 9.63 -1.57 -11.26
C LEU A 161 10.19 -2.90 -11.74
N GLU A 162 9.48 -3.97 -11.41
CA GLU A 162 9.81 -5.34 -11.81
C GLU A 162 8.92 -5.71 -13.00
N ASN A 163 9.24 -5.14 -14.16
CA ASN A 163 8.56 -5.45 -15.43
C ASN A 163 9.19 -6.69 -16.10
N HIS A 164 8.38 -7.52 -16.76
CA HIS A 164 8.80 -8.84 -17.27
C HIS A 164 8.90 -9.00 -18.79
#